data_AF-A0A498GFE7-F1
#
_entry.id   AF-A0A498GFE7-F1
#
_cell.length_a   1.000
_cell.length_b   1.000
_cell.length_c   1.000
_cell.angle_alpha   90.00
_cell.angle_beta   90.00
_cell.angle_gamma   90.00
#
_symmetry.space_group_name_H-M   'P 1'
#
loop_
_entity.id
_entity.type
_entity.pdbx_description
1 polymer ?
#
loop_
_entity_poly.entity_id
_entity_poly.type
_entity_poly.pdbx_seq_one_letter_code
_entity_poly.pdbx_strand_id
1 'polypeptide(L)'
;MTTADTPEITRDELAEHWTVILAEYWRQADWDQFPDTKRRSESFEERLLRAQNAGDVHGALKKLARGLGMAAPDLPTENLDPLVKNDEESMRVLRREDIWLIAKAQETVQNYFDAKQNEDSEPEPTTSELSDFITED
;
A
#
# COMPACT_ATOMS: atom_id res chain seq x y z
N MET A 1 -2.81 -40.70 -6.07
CA MET A 1 -2.25 -39.36 -6.38
C MET A 1 -3.22 -38.36 -5.82
N THR A 2 -2.93 -37.83 -4.63
CA THR A 2 -3.74 -36.79 -3.99
C THR A 2 -3.31 -35.48 -4.63
N THR A 3 -4.14 -34.89 -5.49
CA THR A 3 -3.97 -33.49 -5.89
C THR A 3 -4.10 -32.67 -4.62
N ALA A 4 -3.00 -32.06 -4.18
CA ALA A 4 -3.04 -31.09 -3.11
C ALA A 4 -3.99 -29.97 -3.55
N ASP A 5 -5.14 -29.91 -2.89
CA ASP A 5 -6.10 -28.81 -2.95
C ASP A 5 -5.32 -27.56 -2.55
N THR A 6 -4.84 -26.82 -3.54
CA THR A 6 -4.21 -25.52 -3.28
C THR A 6 -5.36 -24.64 -2.84
N PRO A 7 -5.35 -24.12 -1.59
CA PRO A 7 -6.45 -23.30 -1.11
C PRO A 7 -6.66 -22.16 -2.11
N GLU A 8 -7.87 -22.09 -2.66
CA GLU A 8 -8.27 -21.05 -3.59
C GLU A 8 -8.22 -19.73 -2.83
N ILE A 9 -7.41 -18.78 -3.30
CA ILE A 9 -7.31 -17.48 -2.67
C ILE A 9 -8.69 -16.83 -2.67
N THR A 10 -9.10 -16.32 -1.52
CA THR A 10 -10.40 -15.70 -1.37
C THR A 10 -10.40 -14.29 -1.97
N ARG A 11 -11.61 -13.81 -2.25
CA ARG A 11 -11.84 -12.43 -2.69
C ARG A 11 -11.27 -11.41 -1.69
N ASP A 12 -11.46 -11.67 -0.40
CA ASP A 12 -11.02 -10.78 0.67
C ASP A 12 -9.48 -10.72 0.74
N GLU A 13 -8.80 -11.86 0.59
CA GLU A 13 -7.33 -11.90 0.50
C GLU A 13 -6.81 -11.14 -0.73
N LEU A 14 -7.46 -11.26 -1.89
CA LEU A 14 -7.11 -10.47 -3.07
C LEU A 14 -7.31 -8.96 -2.84
N ALA A 15 -8.35 -8.58 -2.10
CA ALA A 15 -8.62 -7.19 -1.75
C ALA A 15 -7.56 -6.63 -0.78
N GLU A 16 -7.08 -7.45 0.17
CA GLU A 16 -5.95 -7.12 1.04
C GLU A 16 -4.65 -6.90 0.24
N HIS A 17 -4.34 -7.78 -0.71
CA HIS A 17 -3.18 -7.61 -1.58
C HIS A 17 -3.28 -6.34 -2.42
N TRP A 18 -4.45 -6.06 -3.01
CA TRP A 18 -4.69 -4.81 -3.73
C TRP A 18 -4.50 -3.58 -2.85
N THR A 19 -4.97 -3.61 -1.61
CA THR A 19 -4.84 -2.51 -0.65
C THR A 19 -3.38 -2.13 -0.44
N VAL A 20 -2.52 -3.14 -0.20
CA VAL A 20 -1.07 -2.92 0.01
C VAL A 20 -0.44 -2.32 -1.25
N ILE A 21 -0.74 -2.87 -2.42
CA ILE A 21 -0.21 -2.36 -3.69
C ILE A 21 -0.65 -0.90 -3.91
N LEU A 22 -1.93 -0.58 -3.72
CA LEU A 22 -2.43 0.78 -3.90
C LEU A 22 -1.86 1.76 -2.88
N ALA A 23 -1.60 1.32 -1.64
CA ALA A 23 -0.93 2.11 -0.62
C ALA A 23 0.51 2.48 -1.07
N GLU A 24 1.24 1.54 -1.67
CA GLU A 24 2.58 1.83 -2.22
C GLU A 24 2.54 2.84 -3.37
N TYR A 25 1.57 2.70 -4.28
CA TYR A 25 1.35 3.68 -5.34
C TYR A 25 1.03 5.06 -4.79
N TRP A 26 0.21 5.15 -3.74
CA TRP A 26 -0.14 6.40 -3.10
C TRP A 26 1.09 7.06 -2.43
N ARG A 27 1.89 6.26 -1.74
CA ARG A 27 3.10 6.70 -1.03
C ARG A 27 4.19 7.21 -1.99
N GLN A 28 4.37 6.53 -3.12
CA GLN A 28 5.44 6.82 -4.08
C GLN A 28 5.04 7.81 -5.17
N ALA A 29 3.76 8.16 -5.28
CA ALA A 29 3.30 9.14 -6.25
C ALA A 29 3.97 10.50 -6.02
N ASP A 30 4.49 11.08 -7.08
CA ASP A 30 4.90 12.48 -7.09
C ASP A 30 3.62 13.32 -7.12
N TRP A 31 3.24 13.87 -5.96
CA TRP A 31 2.02 14.66 -5.84
C TRP A 31 2.20 16.10 -6.30
N ASP A 32 3.43 16.58 -6.44
CA ASP A 32 3.75 17.98 -6.72
C ASP A 32 3.53 18.33 -8.21
N GLN A 33 3.53 17.32 -9.09
CA GLN A 33 3.14 17.46 -10.50
C GLN A 33 1.63 17.63 -10.74
N PHE A 34 0.79 17.49 -9.70
CA PHE A 34 -0.66 17.66 -9.83
C PHE A 34 -1.09 19.03 -9.32
N PRO A 35 -1.87 19.80 -10.12
CA PRO A 35 -2.26 21.15 -9.74
C PRO A 35 -3.13 21.14 -8.47
N ASP A 36 -2.85 22.09 -7.56
CA ASP A 36 -3.49 22.29 -6.25
C ASP A 36 -5.03 22.36 -6.27
N THR A 37 -5.66 22.46 -7.44
CA THR A 37 -7.12 22.52 -7.57
C THR A 37 -7.83 21.20 -7.32
N LYS A 38 -7.14 20.06 -7.37
CA LYS A 38 -7.72 18.75 -7.03
C LYS A 38 -7.06 18.15 -5.79
N ARG A 39 -7.88 17.59 -4.90
CA ARG A 39 -7.36 16.81 -3.78
C ARG A 39 -6.59 15.59 -4.29
N ARG A 40 -5.53 15.19 -3.59
CA ARG A 40 -4.74 13.99 -3.90
C ARG A 40 -5.62 12.75 -4.05
N SER A 41 -6.64 12.62 -3.18
CA SER A 41 -7.63 11.53 -3.20
C SER A 41 -8.41 11.46 -4.51
N GLU A 42 -8.98 12.57 -4.94
CA GLU A 42 -9.74 12.67 -6.20
C GLU A 42 -8.82 12.38 -7.40
N SER A 43 -7.59 12.88 -7.35
CA SER A 43 -6.60 12.63 -8.41
C SER A 43 -6.24 11.15 -8.50
N PHE A 44 -6.08 10.46 -7.37
CA PHE A 44 -5.80 9.03 -7.33
C PHE A 44 -6.98 8.21 -7.85
N GLU A 45 -8.19 8.50 -7.38
CA GLU A 45 -9.42 7.83 -7.79
C GLU A 45 -9.62 7.90 -9.30
N GLU A 46 -9.50 9.09 -9.90
CA GLU A 46 -9.63 9.27 -11.36
C GLU A 46 -8.64 8.40 -12.15
N ARG A 47 -7.44 8.19 -11.60
CA ARG A 47 -6.38 7.38 -12.25
C ARG A 47 -6.65 5.89 -12.05
N LEU A 48 -7.12 5.48 -10.88
CA LEU A 48 -7.52 4.10 -10.61
C LEU A 48 -8.72 3.68 -11.48
N LEU A 49 -9.73 4.53 -11.58
CA LEU A 49 -10.90 4.34 -12.46
C LEU A 49 -10.51 4.15 -13.94
N ARG A 50 -9.42 4.78 -14.39
CA ARG A 50 -8.87 4.55 -15.74
C ARG A 50 -8.05 3.26 -15.82
N ALA A 51 -7.29 2.94 -14.76
CA ALA A 51 -6.44 1.76 -14.69
C ALA A 51 -7.24 0.46 -14.66
N GLN A 52 -8.35 0.40 -13.92
CA GLN A 52 -9.20 -0.80 -13.80
C GLN A 52 -9.81 -1.27 -15.13
N ASN A 53 -9.88 -0.38 -16.13
CA ASN A 53 -10.27 -0.70 -17.50
C ASN A 53 -9.13 -1.35 -18.32
N ALA A 54 -8.03 -1.75 -17.69
CA ALA A 54 -7.05 -2.64 -18.30
C ALA A 54 -7.61 -4.07 -18.44
N GLY A 55 -6.99 -4.85 -19.32
CA GLY A 55 -7.36 -6.26 -19.52
C GLY A 55 -6.85 -7.19 -18.43
N ASP A 56 -5.77 -6.80 -17.76
CA ASP A 56 -5.02 -7.61 -16.79
C ASP A 56 -4.40 -6.71 -15.69
N VAL A 57 -3.91 -7.34 -14.62
CA VAL A 57 -3.29 -6.70 -13.45
C VAL A 57 -2.09 -5.86 -13.85
N HIS A 58 -1.16 -6.40 -14.65
CA HIS A 58 0.02 -5.67 -15.09
C HIS A 58 -0.32 -4.40 -15.88
N GLY A 59 -1.33 -4.47 -16.74
CA GLY A 59 -1.86 -3.37 -17.51
C GLY A 59 -2.51 -2.31 -16.64
N ALA A 60 -3.24 -2.72 -15.59
CA ALA A 60 -3.80 -1.81 -14.60
C ALA A 60 -2.69 -1.06 -13.87
N LEU A 61 -1.72 -1.80 -13.33
CA LEU A 61 -0.55 -1.26 -12.61
C LEU A 61 0.28 -0.31 -13.48
N LYS A 62 0.52 -0.67 -14.74
CA LYS A 62 1.24 0.17 -15.71
C LYS A 62 0.47 1.46 -16.04
N LYS A 63 -0.85 1.37 -16.26
CA LYS A 63 -1.69 2.55 -16.51
C LYS A 63 -1.72 3.46 -15.29
N LEU A 64 -1.85 2.89 -14.09
CA LEU A 64 -1.86 3.62 -12.84
C LEU A 64 -0.53 4.35 -12.61
N ALA A 65 0.59 3.66 -12.80
CA ALA A 65 1.94 4.22 -12.62
C ALA A 65 2.14 5.42 -13.54
N ARG A 66 1.83 5.24 -14.83
CA ARG A 66 1.89 6.32 -15.81
C ARG A 66 0.95 7.48 -15.46
N GLY A 67 -0.26 7.19 -14.98
CA GLY A 67 -1.21 8.20 -14.55
C GLY A 67 -0.69 9.04 -13.38
N LEU A 68 0.04 8.41 -12.47
CA LEU A 68 0.67 9.01 -11.30
C LEU A 68 2.11 9.51 -11.55
N GLY A 69 2.55 9.56 -12.82
CA GLY A 69 3.90 10.04 -13.19
C GLY A 69 5.06 9.17 -12.71
N MET A 70 4.80 7.91 -12.35
CA MET A 70 5.81 6.96 -11.90
C MET A 70 6.31 6.10 -13.06
N ALA A 71 7.62 5.93 -13.17
CA ALA A 71 8.24 5.09 -14.19
C ALA A 71 8.26 3.60 -13.80
N ALA A 72 8.62 3.31 -12.55
CA ALA A 72 8.68 1.96 -12.00
C ALA A 72 8.49 2.04 -10.47
N PRO A 73 7.25 1.85 -9.97
CA PRO A 73 7.03 1.80 -8.53
C PRO A 73 7.66 0.53 -7.94
N ASP A 74 8.22 0.65 -6.74
CA ASP A 74 8.76 -0.48 -5.99
C ASP A 74 7.61 -1.19 -5.28
N LEU A 75 7.31 -2.43 -5.68
CA LEU A 75 6.12 -3.16 -5.23
C LEU A 75 6.52 -4.44 -4.49
N PRO A 76 5.92 -4.70 -3.30
CA PRO A 76 6.19 -5.93 -2.56
C PRO A 76 5.72 -7.14 -3.37
N THR A 77 6.68 -8.03 -3.68
CA THR A 77 6.42 -9.20 -4.54
C THR A 77 5.43 -10.16 -3.88
N GLU A 78 5.43 -10.27 -2.53
CA GLU A 78 4.47 -11.09 -1.80
C GLU A 78 3.00 -10.68 -2.00
N ASN A 79 2.72 -9.41 -2.34
CA ASN A 79 1.37 -8.93 -2.64
C ASN A 79 1.08 -8.87 -4.14
N LEU A 80 2.11 -8.73 -4.97
CA LEU A 80 1.94 -8.70 -6.43
C LEU A 80 1.69 -10.10 -7.00
N ASP A 81 2.45 -11.09 -6.56
CA ASP A 81 2.38 -12.46 -7.08
C ASP A 81 0.98 -13.09 -6.98
N PRO A 82 0.25 -12.97 -5.85
CA PRO A 82 -1.11 -13.51 -5.74
C PRO A 82 -2.09 -12.85 -6.70
N LEU A 83 -1.96 -11.53 -6.92
CA LEU A 83 -2.82 -10.80 -7.84
C LEU A 83 -2.61 -11.26 -9.28
N VAL A 84 -1.34 -11.39 -9.69
CA VAL A 84 -0.98 -11.83 -11.06
C VAL A 84 -1.37 -13.29 -11.29
N LYS A 85 -1.19 -14.17 -10.30
CA LYS A 85 -1.61 -15.58 -10.41
C LYS A 85 -3.12 -15.74 -10.54
N ASN A 86 -3.90 -14.77 -10.02
CA ASN A 86 -5.36 -14.76 -10.04
C ASN A 86 -5.90 -13.57 -10.83
N ASP A 87 -5.30 -13.30 -12.00
CA ASP A 87 -5.48 -12.06 -12.77
C ASP A 87 -6.95 -11.66 -12.98
N GLU A 88 -7.79 -12.59 -13.45
CA GLU A 88 -9.20 -12.31 -13.75
C GLU A 88 -9.99 -11.94 -12.49
N GLU A 89 -9.87 -12.71 -11.42
CA GLU A 89 -10.60 -12.45 -10.17
C GLU A 89 -10.05 -11.20 -9.47
N SER A 90 -8.74 -10.98 -9.52
CA SER A 90 -8.10 -9.77 -9.01
C SER A 90 -8.62 -8.53 -9.73
N MET A 91 -8.76 -8.58 -11.05
CA MET A 91 -9.33 -7.48 -11.83
C MET A 91 -10.83 -7.28 -11.55
N ARG A 92 -11.58 -8.34 -11.24
CA ARG A 92 -12.98 -8.22 -10.78
C ARG A 92 -13.08 -7.53 -9.43
N VAL A 93 -12.22 -7.88 -8.47
CA VAL A 93 -12.13 -7.21 -7.16
C VAL A 93 -11.82 -5.73 -7.36
N LEU A 94 -10.78 -5.40 -8.13
CA LEU A 94 -10.39 -4.02 -8.40
C LEU A 94 -11.54 -3.19 -8.95
N ARG A 95 -12.33 -3.75 -9.89
CA ARG A 95 -13.45 -3.06 -10.54
C ARG A 95 -14.69 -2.91 -9.67
N ARG A 96 -14.86 -3.79 -8.68
CA ARG A 96 -16.06 -3.85 -7.85
C ARG A 96 -15.89 -3.11 -6.52
N GLU A 97 -14.66 -2.96 -6.07
CA GLU A 97 -14.30 -2.45 -4.74
C GLU A 97 -13.34 -1.26 -4.80
N ASP A 98 -13.18 -0.62 -5.95
CA ASP A 98 -12.30 0.53 -6.17
C ASP A 98 -12.39 1.60 -5.06
N ILE A 99 -13.60 2.05 -4.73
CA ILE A 99 -13.82 3.09 -3.69
C ILE A 99 -13.35 2.59 -2.31
N TRP A 100 -13.68 1.35 -1.97
CA TRP A 100 -13.32 0.76 -0.67
C TRP A 100 -11.81 0.55 -0.56
N LEU A 101 -11.18 0.04 -1.62
CA LEU A 101 -9.74 -0.16 -1.73
C LEU A 101 -8.97 1.15 -1.62
N ILE A 102 -9.46 2.24 -2.21
CA ILE A 102 -8.84 3.57 -2.09
C ILE A 102 -8.87 4.04 -0.63
N ALA A 103 -10.02 3.94 0.03
CA ALA A 103 -10.15 4.36 1.43
C ALA A 103 -9.24 3.54 2.35
N LYS A 104 -9.19 2.21 2.14
CA LYS A 104 -8.30 1.31 2.87
C LYS A 104 -6.82 1.61 2.63
N ALA A 105 -6.42 1.85 1.38
CA ALA A 105 -5.05 2.20 1.05
C ALA A 105 -4.60 3.51 1.72
N GLN A 106 -5.47 4.52 1.74
CA GLN A 106 -5.21 5.78 2.44
C GLN A 106 -5.06 5.59 3.95
N GLU A 107 -5.95 4.81 4.57
CA GLU A 107 -5.86 4.43 5.99
C GLU A 107 -4.53 3.71 6.28
N THR A 108 -4.13 2.75 5.45
CA THR A 108 -2.87 2.02 5.58
C THR A 108 -1.66 2.96 5.53
N VAL A 109 -1.65 3.91 4.60
CA VAL A 109 -0.58 4.91 4.50
C VAL A 109 -0.54 5.81 5.73
N GLN A 110 -1.70 6.30 6.20
CA GLN A 110 -1.77 7.13 7.40
C GLN A 110 -1.24 6.38 8.63
N ASN A 111 -1.69 5.14 8.85
CA ASN A 111 -1.23 4.30 9.95
C ASN A 111 0.29 4.01 9.88
N TYR A 112 0.85 3.85 8.68
CA TYR A 112 2.29 3.68 8.50
C TYR A 112 3.08 4.93 8.92
N PHE A 113 2.59 6.13 8.56
CA PHE A 113 3.21 7.38 8.99
C PHE A 113 3.08 7.59 10.50
N ASP A 114 1.92 7.28 11.08
CA ASP A 114 1.67 7.41 12.52
C ASP A 114 2.53 6.40 13.32
N ALA A 115 2.73 5.19 12.81
CA ALA A 115 3.62 4.20 13.41
C ALA A 115 5.09 4.66 13.40
N LYS A 116 5.57 5.20 12.27
CA LYS A 116 6.93 5.75 12.18
C LYS A 116 7.17 6.93 13.12
N GLN A 117 6.20 7.83 13.27
CA GLN A 117 6.32 8.94 14.24
C GLN A 117 6.41 8.45 15.69
N ASN A 118 5.78 7.33 16.02
CA ASN A 118 5.86 6.71 17.34
C ASN A 118 7.18 5.93 17.56
N GLU A 119 7.78 5.35 16.51
CA GLU A 119 9.11 4.72 16.59
C GLU A 119 10.24 5.74 16.72
N ASP A 120 10.16 6.88 16.01
CA ASP A 120 11.10 8.01 16.18
C ASP A 120 10.90 8.76 17.52
N SER A 121 9.88 8.38 18.29
CA SER A 121 9.60 8.87 19.65
C SER A 121 9.96 7.82 20.71
N GLU A 122 11.06 7.07 20.53
CA GLU A 122 11.67 6.34 21.65
C GLU A 122 11.93 7.33 22.80
N PRO A 123 11.44 7.07 24.03
CA PRO A 123 11.73 7.94 25.16
C PRO A 123 13.24 7.96 25.37
N GLU A 124 13.85 9.15 25.37
CA GLU A 124 15.24 9.29 25.79
C GLU A 124 15.43 8.51 27.09
N PRO A 125 16.50 7.71 27.24
CA PRO A 125 16.76 7.03 28.49
C PRO A 125 16.88 8.12 29.55
N THR A 126 15.85 8.23 30.41
CA THR A 126 15.91 9.08 31.59
C THR A 126 17.16 8.69 32.33
N THR A 127 18.16 9.58 32.35
CA THR A 127 19.35 9.45 33.19
C THR A 127 18.89 9.57 34.63
N SER A 128 18.40 8.46 35.15
CA SER A 128 18.07 8.19 36.53
C SER A 128 18.55 6.76 36.74
N GLU A 129 19.33 6.56 37.80
CA GLU A 129 19.94 5.28 38.24
C GLU A 129 21.45 5.07 38.01
N LEU A 130 22.29 6.10 38.16
CA LEU A 130 23.67 5.88 38.66
C LEU A 130 24.10 7.02 39.59
N SER A 131 23.42 7.17 40.73
CA SER A 131 23.88 7.99 41.86
C SER A 131 24.07 7.19 43.14
N ASP A 132 24.11 5.86 43.06
CA ASP A 132 24.58 5.03 44.15
C ASP A 132 25.88 4.36 43.70
N PHE A 133 26.88 4.44 44.57
CA PHE A 133 28.14 3.69 44.56
C PHE A 133 29.37 4.37 43.93
N ILE A 134 29.97 5.33 44.65
CA ILE A 134 31.41 5.25 45.02
C ILE A 134 31.60 5.87 46.43
N THR A 135 31.92 5.00 47.39
CA THR A 135 32.56 5.29 48.69
C THR A 135 34.08 5.39 48.51
N GLU A 136 34.76 6.10 49.42
CA GLU A 136 36.21 6.39 49.58
C GLU A 136 36.54 7.84 49.19
N ASP A 137 36.95 8.73 50.12
CA ASP A 137 38.01 8.59 51.15
C ASP A 137 37.59 9.15 52.53
#